data_AF-A0A8T7DT91-F1
#
_entry.id   AF-A0A8T7DT91-F1
#
_cell.length_a   1.000
_cell.length_b   1.000
_cell.length_c   1.000
_cell.angle_alpha   90.00
_cell.angle_beta   90.00
_cell.angle_gamma   90.00
#
_symmetry.space_group_name_H-M   'P 1'
#
loop_
_entity.id
_entity.type
_entity.pdbx_description
1 polymer ?
#
loop_
_entity_poly.entity_id
_entity_poly.type
_entity_poly.pdbx_seq_one_letter_code
_entity_poly.pdbx_strand_id
1 'polypeptide(L)'
;MSVARQQRHASIGYGTLATCVALLLFLAMFGFHSNRWAVRFPPLPDFAAYDQVKDMKAAFLDYLTPIVEYHNVQVLHERKRLQKIHRAVEDDKTLARSQSRWLHELAQKYNVGWNPQDTAAVTAELLNRVDIVPLQLALVQAAKESSWGRSRYAVQSNNIFGQWCFRQGCGVVPKERPAGARHEVRKFDSVSDAIRSYIHNLNSHYRYGNLREIRQSLRQKGQAVEGDELVDGLMFYSERRQKYVEEIRSMIRQLRFFQRQRFRISQVVADSS
;
A
#
# COMPACT_ATOMS: atom_id res chain seq x y z
N MET A 1 -72.66 -27.26 39.18
CA MET A 1 -71.88 -28.52 39.12
C MET A 1 -71.38 -28.68 37.69
N SER A 2 -70.27 -28.01 37.38
CA SER A 2 -68.93 -28.56 37.06
C SER A 2 -68.81 -29.11 35.63
N VAL A 3 -68.31 -28.24 34.75
CA VAL A 3 -67.92 -28.52 33.36
C VAL A 3 -66.47 -29.03 33.38
N ALA A 4 -66.25 -30.27 32.92
CA ALA A 4 -64.92 -30.86 32.84
C ALA A 4 -64.14 -30.30 31.64
N ARG A 5 -62.96 -29.74 31.95
CA ARG A 5 -62.04 -29.06 31.02
C ARG A 5 -61.07 -30.09 30.44
N GLN A 6 -61.06 -30.23 29.12
CA GLN A 6 -60.15 -31.10 28.37
C GLN A 6 -58.75 -30.44 28.30
N GLN A 7 -57.75 -31.04 28.97
CA GLN A 7 -56.35 -30.65 28.84
C GLN A 7 -55.72 -31.33 27.61
N ARG A 8 -55.25 -30.54 26.64
CA ARG A 8 -54.32 -31.00 25.59
C ARG A 8 -52.90 -30.67 26.03
N HIS A 9 -52.08 -31.69 26.25
CA HIS A 9 -50.64 -31.53 26.42
C HIS A 9 -49.99 -31.33 25.03
N ALA A 10 -49.38 -30.17 24.81
CA ALA A 10 -48.53 -29.91 23.66
C ALA A 10 -47.09 -30.32 24.03
N SER A 11 -46.61 -31.44 23.50
CA SER A 11 -45.20 -31.83 23.53
C SER A 11 -44.43 -31.01 22.49
N ILE A 12 -43.70 -30.00 22.93
CA ILE A 12 -42.79 -29.22 22.08
C ILE A 12 -41.56 -30.09 21.81
N GLY A 13 -41.37 -30.49 20.55
CA GLY A 13 -40.25 -31.32 20.12
C GLY A 13 -38.92 -30.56 20.22
N TYR A 14 -38.05 -31.01 21.13
CA TYR A 14 -36.69 -30.49 21.31
C TYR A 14 -35.77 -30.69 20.08
N GLY A 15 -36.20 -31.47 19.08
CA GLY A 15 -35.42 -31.79 17.88
C GLY A 15 -35.20 -30.63 16.91
N THR A 16 -36.15 -29.70 16.78
CA THR A 16 -36.07 -28.60 15.80
C THR A 16 -35.19 -27.44 16.25
N LEU A 17 -35.09 -27.21 17.57
CA LEU A 17 -34.25 -26.14 18.11
C LEU A 17 -32.75 -26.50 18.01
N ALA A 18 -32.41 -27.76 18.28
CA ALA A 18 -31.03 -28.25 18.24
C ALA A 18 -30.43 -28.21 16.82
N THR A 19 -31.23 -28.55 15.80
CA THR A 19 -30.80 -28.48 14.40
C THR A 19 -30.58 -27.05 13.90
N CYS A 20 -31.41 -26.09 14.33
CA CYS A 20 -31.25 -24.68 13.95
C CYS A 20 -30.00 -24.04 14.60
N VAL A 21 -29.69 -24.38 15.86
CA VAL A 21 -28.48 -23.91 16.54
C VAL A 21 -27.23 -24.52 15.90
N ALA A 22 -27.25 -25.80 15.55
CA ALA A 22 -26.14 -26.45 14.85
C ALA A 22 -25.90 -25.85 13.45
N LEU A 23 -26.95 -25.53 12.68
CA LEU A 23 -26.83 -24.88 11.36
C LEU A 23 -26.32 -23.43 11.47
N LEU A 24 -26.73 -22.69 12.50
CA LEU A 24 -26.23 -21.34 12.77
C LEU A 24 -24.77 -21.35 13.24
N LEU A 25 -24.35 -22.33 14.03
CA LEU A 25 -22.95 -22.52 14.41
C LEU A 25 -22.10 -22.99 13.23
N PHE A 26 -22.64 -23.84 12.35
CA PHE A 26 -21.96 -24.29 11.13
C PHE A 26 -21.82 -23.14 10.11
N LEU A 27 -22.86 -22.31 9.95
CA LEU A 27 -22.81 -21.07 9.16
C LEU A 27 -21.95 -19.97 9.81
N ALA A 28 -21.81 -19.94 11.14
CA ALA A 28 -20.87 -19.05 11.82
C ALA A 28 -19.42 -19.53 11.70
N MET A 29 -19.19 -20.85 11.68
CA MET A 29 -17.86 -21.42 11.41
C MET A 29 -17.46 -21.32 9.94
N PHE A 30 -18.40 -21.39 8.98
CA PHE A 30 -18.12 -21.18 7.56
C PHE A 30 -18.23 -19.70 7.11
N GLY A 31 -19.02 -18.88 7.77
CA GLY A 31 -19.35 -17.50 7.38
C GLY A 31 -18.34 -16.43 7.83
N PHE A 32 -17.31 -16.82 8.59
CA PHE A 32 -16.20 -15.93 8.96
C PHE A 32 -14.83 -16.47 8.56
N HIS A 33 -14.77 -17.48 7.69
CA HIS A 33 -13.57 -17.73 6.91
C HIS A 33 -13.67 -16.95 5.61
N SER A 34 -13.66 -15.61 5.71
CA SER A 34 -13.06 -14.84 4.62
C SER A 34 -11.61 -15.27 4.58
N ASN A 35 -11.35 -16.33 3.82
CA ASN A 35 -10.04 -16.86 3.55
C ASN A 35 -9.36 -15.80 2.68
N ARG A 36 -8.96 -14.69 3.30
CA ARG A 36 -8.06 -13.73 2.71
C ARG A 36 -6.71 -14.42 2.76
N TRP A 37 -6.46 -15.28 1.78
CA TRP A 37 -5.11 -15.72 1.45
C TRP A 37 -4.32 -14.43 1.22
N ALA A 38 -3.65 -13.94 2.26
CA ALA A 38 -2.80 -12.76 2.15
C ALA A 38 -1.70 -13.14 1.16
N VAL A 39 -1.59 -12.39 0.06
CA VAL A 39 -0.55 -12.65 -0.94
C VAL A 39 0.79 -12.60 -0.23
N ARG A 40 1.50 -13.74 -0.24
CA ARG A 40 2.79 -13.90 0.42
C ARG A 40 3.88 -13.81 -0.63
N PHE A 41 4.71 -12.79 -0.52
CA PHE A 41 5.90 -12.63 -1.34
C PHE A 41 7.08 -13.40 -0.72
N PRO A 42 8.05 -13.87 -1.54
CA PRO A 42 9.26 -14.50 -1.01
C PRO A 42 10.06 -13.53 -0.13
N PRO A 43 10.93 -14.03 0.75
CA PRO A 43 11.84 -13.18 1.52
C PRO A 43 12.80 -12.42 0.60
N LEU A 44 13.46 -11.39 1.13
CA LEU A 44 14.47 -10.62 0.40
C LEU A 44 15.59 -11.56 -0.11
N PRO A 45 15.86 -11.60 -1.43
CA PRO A 45 16.98 -12.36 -1.96
C PRO A 45 18.33 -11.83 -1.46
N ASP A 46 19.33 -12.71 -1.38
CA ASP A 46 20.71 -12.28 -1.13
C ASP A 46 21.30 -11.67 -2.41
N PHE A 47 21.10 -10.37 -2.59
CA PHE A 47 21.66 -9.65 -3.72
C PHE A 47 23.19 -9.49 -3.64
N ALA A 48 23.83 -9.77 -2.50
CA ALA A 48 25.28 -9.72 -2.40
C ALA A 48 25.96 -10.95 -3.05
N ALA A 49 25.20 -12.03 -3.28
CA ALA A 49 25.69 -13.26 -3.90
C ALA A 49 25.88 -13.17 -5.43
N TYR A 50 25.53 -12.05 -6.07
CA TYR A 50 25.68 -11.87 -7.51
C TYR A 50 27.03 -11.28 -7.86
N ASP A 51 27.80 -11.95 -8.71
CA ASP A 51 29.09 -11.45 -9.19
C ASP A 51 28.93 -10.27 -10.16
N GLN A 52 27.94 -10.37 -11.06
CA GLN A 52 27.70 -9.36 -12.09
C GLN A 52 26.67 -8.33 -11.61
N VAL A 53 27.08 -7.06 -11.60
CA VAL A 53 26.21 -5.92 -11.23
C VAL A 53 24.95 -5.88 -12.09
N LYS A 54 25.05 -6.25 -13.38
CA LYS A 54 23.92 -6.31 -14.30
C LYS A 54 22.85 -7.29 -13.82
N ASP A 55 23.26 -8.48 -13.39
CA ASP A 55 22.37 -9.56 -12.98
C ASP A 55 21.76 -9.29 -11.60
N MET A 56 22.55 -8.72 -10.68
CA MET A 56 22.05 -8.21 -9.41
C MET A 56 20.93 -7.18 -9.61
N LYS A 57 21.16 -6.18 -10.49
CA LYS A 57 20.15 -5.15 -10.78
C LYS A 57 18.90 -5.76 -11.40
N ALA A 58 19.06 -6.72 -12.31
CA ALA A 58 17.94 -7.44 -12.90
C ALA A 58 17.10 -8.16 -11.84
N ALA A 59 17.74 -9.01 -11.04
CA ALA A 59 17.08 -9.76 -9.98
C ALA A 59 16.38 -8.84 -8.97
N PHE A 60 16.99 -7.70 -8.63
CA PHE A 60 16.38 -6.70 -7.76
C PHE A 60 15.08 -6.14 -8.33
N LEU A 61 15.09 -5.76 -9.61
CA LEU A 61 13.89 -5.24 -10.27
C LEU A 61 12.82 -6.32 -10.40
N ASP A 62 13.20 -7.53 -10.79
CA ASP A 62 12.29 -8.66 -10.96
C ASP A 62 11.63 -9.06 -9.62
N TYR A 63 12.36 -8.97 -8.51
CA TYR A 63 11.83 -9.20 -7.16
C TYR A 63 10.87 -8.08 -6.70
N LEU A 64 11.22 -6.80 -6.85
CA LEU A 64 10.41 -5.71 -6.32
C LEU A 64 9.17 -5.39 -7.15
N THR A 65 9.25 -5.54 -8.47
CA THR A 65 8.19 -5.13 -9.40
C THR A 65 6.81 -5.68 -9.04
N PRO A 66 6.62 -7.01 -8.90
CA PRO A 66 5.30 -7.55 -8.59
C PRO A 66 4.77 -7.10 -7.22
N ILE A 67 5.67 -6.80 -6.26
CA ILE A 67 5.29 -6.35 -4.93
C ILE A 67 4.77 -4.90 -4.97
N VAL A 68 5.46 -4.02 -5.70
CA VAL A 68 5.03 -2.62 -5.89
C VAL A 68 3.72 -2.55 -6.66
N GLU A 69 3.60 -3.31 -7.75
CA GLU A 69 2.39 -3.38 -8.56
C GLU A 69 1.19 -3.86 -7.74
N TYR A 70 1.39 -4.92 -6.94
CA TYR A 70 0.34 -5.41 -6.04
C TYR A 70 -0.21 -4.32 -5.12
N HIS A 71 0.66 -3.55 -4.45
CA HIS A 71 0.22 -2.48 -3.54
C HIS A 71 -0.41 -1.30 -4.29
N ASN A 72 0.09 -0.97 -5.49
CA ASN A 72 -0.56 0.02 -6.35
C ASN A 72 -1.97 -0.41 -6.77
N VAL A 73 -2.17 -1.70 -7.09
CA VAL A 73 -3.51 -2.25 -7.38
C VAL A 73 -4.44 -2.12 -6.17
N GLN A 74 -3.96 -2.37 -4.95
CA GLN A 74 -4.77 -2.16 -3.74
C GLN A 74 -5.20 -0.68 -3.60
N VAL A 75 -4.28 0.26 -3.83
CA VAL A 75 -4.59 1.69 -3.80
C VAL A 75 -5.59 2.07 -4.90
N LEU A 76 -5.47 1.52 -6.10
CA LEU A 76 -6.42 1.76 -7.20
C LEU A 76 -7.81 1.21 -6.88
N HIS A 77 -7.93 0.08 -6.19
CA HIS A 77 -9.21 -0.44 -5.72
C HIS A 77 -9.87 0.53 -4.72
N GLU A 78 -9.10 1.04 -3.76
CA GLU A 78 -9.56 2.08 -2.82
C GLU A 78 -10.01 3.34 -3.57
N ARG A 79 -9.18 3.82 -4.50
CA ARG A 79 -9.46 5.00 -5.33
C ARG A 79 -10.73 4.83 -6.15
N LYS A 80 -10.92 3.68 -6.80
CA LYS A 80 -12.12 3.40 -7.61
C LYS A 80 -13.39 3.41 -6.76
N ARG A 81 -13.34 2.85 -5.55
CA ARG A 81 -14.46 2.92 -4.60
C ARG A 81 -14.71 4.36 -4.14
N LEU A 82 -13.65 5.10 -3.82
CA LEU A 82 -13.73 6.50 -3.44
C LEU A 82 -14.34 7.37 -4.54
N GLN A 83 -13.94 7.20 -5.80
CA GLN A 83 -14.50 7.93 -6.95
C GLN A 83 -16.01 7.71 -7.09
N LYS A 84 -16.50 6.49 -6.85
CA LYS A 84 -17.94 6.21 -6.87
C LYS A 84 -18.67 6.93 -5.74
N ILE A 85 -18.10 6.94 -4.54
CA ILE A 85 -18.67 7.64 -3.38
C ILE A 85 -18.65 9.15 -3.61
N HIS A 86 -17.53 9.70 -4.08
CA HIS A 86 -17.39 11.12 -4.40
C HIS A 86 -18.48 11.57 -5.39
N ARG A 87 -18.66 10.86 -6.52
CA ARG A 87 -19.76 11.19 -7.47
C ARG A 87 -21.14 11.13 -6.83
N ALA A 88 -21.39 10.16 -5.96
CA ALA A 88 -22.68 10.08 -5.27
C ALA A 88 -22.89 11.28 -4.34
N VAL A 89 -21.83 11.76 -3.67
CA VAL A 89 -21.87 12.96 -2.82
C VAL A 89 -22.10 14.22 -3.66
N GLU A 90 -21.42 14.36 -4.81
CA GLU A 90 -21.61 15.49 -5.74
C GLU A 90 -23.04 15.50 -6.35
N ASP A 91 -23.68 14.34 -6.48
CA ASP A 91 -25.08 14.20 -6.92
C ASP A 91 -26.09 14.38 -5.75
N ASP A 92 -25.67 14.93 -4.61
CA ASP A 92 -26.47 15.12 -3.38
C ASP A 92 -27.12 13.82 -2.83
N LYS A 93 -26.56 12.65 -3.14
CA LYS A 93 -27.10 11.37 -2.66
C LYS A 93 -26.67 11.11 -1.23
N THR A 94 -27.62 10.65 -0.42
CA THR A 94 -27.34 10.19 0.94
C THR A 94 -26.46 8.93 0.91
N LEU A 95 -25.34 8.97 1.63
CA LEU A 95 -24.46 7.80 1.76
C LEU A 95 -25.07 6.73 2.65
N ALA A 96 -24.95 5.47 2.22
CA ALA A 96 -25.27 4.34 3.08
C ALA A 96 -24.32 4.30 4.29
N ARG A 97 -24.80 3.82 5.45
CA ARG A 97 -23.99 3.72 6.69
C ARG A 97 -22.65 3.00 6.48
N SER A 98 -22.62 1.98 5.62
CA SER A 98 -21.39 1.23 5.28
C SER A 98 -20.40 2.04 4.44
N GLN A 99 -20.89 2.96 3.60
CA GLN A 99 -20.05 3.90 2.85
C GLN A 99 -19.47 4.96 3.77
N SER A 100 -20.28 5.57 4.65
CA SER A 100 -19.80 6.56 5.62
C SER A 100 -18.76 5.97 6.57
N ARG A 101 -18.98 4.73 7.08
CA ARG A 101 -17.99 4.05 7.93
C ARG A 101 -16.68 3.81 7.19
N TRP A 102 -16.75 3.26 5.98
CA TRP A 102 -15.56 3.03 5.18
C TRP A 102 -14.82 4.33 4.82
N LEU A 103 -15.55 5.41 4.55
CA LEU A 103 -14.95 6.70 4.25
C LEU A 103 -14.24 7.30 5.47
N HIS A 104 -14.83 7.16 6.67
CA HIS A 104 -14.18 7.55 7.92
C HIS A 104 -12.89 6.74 8.17
N GLU A 105 -12.92 5.42 7.98
CA GLU A 105 -11.73 4.57 8.07
C GLU A 105 -10.65 4.97 7.05
N LEU A 106 -11.06 5.32 5.83
CA LEU A 106 -10.15 5.79 4.78
C LEU A 106 -9.54 7.15 5.13
N ALA A 107 -10.34 8.09 5.67
CA ALA A 107 -9.88 9.39 6.14
C ALA A 107 -8.83 9.24 7.25
N GLN A 108 -9.10 8.38 8.24
CA GLN A 108 -8.13 8.03 9.27
C GLN A 108 -6.86 7.41 8.69
N LYS A 109 -7.00 6.45 7.77
CA LYS A 109 -5.86 5.82 7.10
C LYS A 109 -4.97 6.87 6.45
N TYR A 110 -5.52 7.80 5.66
CA TYR A 110 -4.75 8.78 4.88
C TYR A 110 -4.49 10.12 5.57
N ASN A 111 -4.76 10.22 6.87
CA ASN A 111 -4.61 11.45 7.68
C ASN A 111 -5.37 12.65 7.08
N VAL A 112 -6.63 12.42 6.70
CA VAL A 112 -7.59 13.45 6.27
C VAL A 112 -8.57 13.70 7.40
N GLY A 113 -8.87 14.98 7.67
CA GLY A 113 -9.84 15.36 8.69
C GLY A 113 -11.23 14.83 8.37
N TRP A 114 -11.86 14.13 9.32
CA TRP A 114 -13.23 13.64 9.12
C TRP A 114 -14.24 14.75 9.43
N ASN A 115 -15.07 15.10 8.44
CA ASN A 115 -16.19 16.02 8.59
C ASN A 115 -17.44 15.43 7.90
N PRO A 116 -18.39 14.83 8.64
CA PRO A 116 -19.60 14.25 8.06
C PRO A 116 -20.56 15.31 7.50
N GLN A 117 -20.47 16.57 7.95
CA GLN A 117 -21.27 17.69 7.44
C GLN A 117 -20.75 18.21 6.09
N ASP A 118 -19.48 17.97 5.77
CA ASP A 118 -18.86 18.36 4.49
C ASP A 118 -18.13 17.16 3.87
N THR A 119 -18.92 16.15 3.50
CA THR A 119 -18.38 14.92 2.90
C THR A 119 -17.79 15.18 1.50
N ALA A 120 -18.23 16.24 0.81
CA ALA A 120 -17.69 16.65 -0.48
C ALA A 120 -16.21 17.04 -0.34
N ALA A 121 -15.88 17.94 0.60
CA ALA A 121 -14.49 18.31 0.86
C ALA A 121 -13.63 17.12 1.30
N VAL A 122 -14.17 16.24 2.18
CA VAL A 122 -13.46 15.03 2.64
C VAL A 122 -13.12 14.11 1.45
N THR A 123 -14.09 13.85 0.57
CA THR A 123 -13.86 12.97 -0.59
C THR A 123 -12.92 13.59 -1.62
N ALA A 124 -12.99 14.91 -1.82
CA ALA A 124 -12.07 15.64 -2.70
C ALA A 124 -10.62 15.59 -2.18
N GLU A 125 -10.40 15.84 -0.88
CA GLU A 125 -9.06 15.71 -0.29
C GLU A 125 -8.54 14.28 -0.38
N LEU A 126 -9.39 13.28 -0.07
CA LEU A 126 -9.02 11.88 -0.21
C LEU A 126 -8.66 11.51 -1.66
N LEU A 127 -9.32 12.09 -2.67
CA LEU A 127 -8.95 11.87 -4.07
C LEU A 127 -7.57 12.45 -4.43
N ASN A 128 -7.06 13.41 -3.66
CA ASN A 128 -5.66 13.86 -3.79
C ASN A 128 -4.67 12.88 -3.09
N ARG A 129 -5.09 12.27 -1.97
CA ARG A 129 -4.28 11.32 -1.18
C ARG A 129 -4.18 9.93 -1.81
N VAL A 130 -5.31 9.34 -2.22
CA VAL A 130 -5.44 7.91 -2.56
C VAL A 130 -5.12 7.67 -4.03
N ASP A 131 -3.85 7.54 -4.38
CA ASP A 131 -3.42 7.20 -5.75
C ASP A 131 -2.05 6.49 -5.74
N ILE A 132 -1.67 5.93 -6.88
CA ILE A 132 -0.46 5.12 -7.04
C ILE A 132 0.83 5.92 -6.83
N VAL A 133 1.90 5.19 -6.55
CA VAL A 133 3.28 5.65 -6.74
C VAL A 133 3.84 4.96 -8.00
N PRO A 134 4.32 5.70 -9.01
CA PRO A 134 4.83 5.10 -10.24
C PRO A 134 5.90 4.04 -9.98
N LEU A 135 5.80 2.92 -10.70
CA LEU A 135 6.69 1.78 -10.52
C LEU A 135 8.18 2.18 -10.61
N GLN A 136 8.54 2.93 -11.66
CA GLN A 136 9.91 3.39 -11.87
C GLN A 136 10.45 4.20 -10.70
N LEU A 137 9.61 5.07 -10.12
CA LEU A 137 10.00 5.88 -8.98
C LEU A 137 10.25 5.01 -7.74
N ALA A 138 9.32 4.10 -7.43
CA ALA A 138 9.45 3.19 -6.30
C ALA A 138 10.70 2.29 -6.43
N LEU A 139 10.95 1.73 -7.61
CA LEU A 139 12.13 0.89 -7.87
C LEU A 139 13.44 1.66 -7.71
N VAL A 140 13.51 2.88 -8.23
CA VAL A 140 14.71 3.73 -8.13
C VAL A 140 14.97 4.15 -6.69
N GLN A 141 13.95 4.61 -5.96
CA GLN A 141 14.11 4.96 -4.55
C GLN A 141 14.52 3.74 -3.74
N ALA A 142 13.87 2.58 -3.94
CA ALA A 142 14.28 1.35 -3.26
C ALA A 142 15.75 1.02 -3.56
N ALA A 143 16.18 1.06 -4.82
CA ALA A 143 17.57 0.79 -5.21
C ALA A 143 18.54 1.77 -4.53
N LYS A 144 18.20 3.06 -4.49
CA LYS A 144 19.01 4.10 -3.86
C LYS A 144 19.14 3.88 -2.35
N GLU A 145 18.01 3.75 -1.65
CA GLU A 145 17.97 3.70 -0.18
C GLU A 145 18.53 2.39 0.37
N SER A 146 18.42 1.29 -0.38
CA SER A 146 18.87 -0.04 0.05
C SER A 146 20.20 -0.48 -0.54
N SER A 147 20.87 0.37 -1.35
CA SER A 147 22.05 -0.05 -2.12
C SER A 147 21.79 -1.30 -2.97
N TRP A 148 20.65 -1.32 -3.66
CA TRP A 148 20.12 -2.47 -4.41
C TRP A 148 19.87 -3.70 -3.53
N GLY A 149 19.28 -3.50 -2.35
CA GLY A 149 18.86 -4.55 -1.42
C GLY A 149 19.97 -5.10 -0.52
N ARG A 150 21.20 -4.58 -0.61
CA ARG A 150 22.36 -5.09 0.11
C ARG A 150 22.66 -4.34 1.41
N SER A 151 21.99 -3.22 1.69
CA SER A 151 22.23 -2.46 2.91
C SER A 151 21.89 -3.29 4.15
N ARG A 152 22.60 -3.03 5.26
CA ARG A 152 22.35 -3.71 6.55
C ARG A 152 20.88 -3.66 6.96
N TYR A 153 20.22 -2.51 6.76
CA TYR A 153 18.82 -2.33 7.13
C TYR A 153 17.85 -3.04 6.18
N ALA A 154 18.20 -3.17 4.89
CA ALA A 154 17.42 -4.00 3.97
C ALA A 154 17.47 -5.47 4.42
N VAL A 155 18.67 -6.00 4.66
CA VAL A 155 18.88 -7.42 5.00
C VAL A 155 18.33 -7.78 6.39
N GLN A 156 18.62 -6.98 7.42
CA GLN A 156 18.26 -7.32 8.81
C GLN A 156 16.82 -6.95 9.18
N SER A 157 16.22 -6.00 8.45
CA SER A 157 14.97 -5.36 8.87
C SER A 157 13.94 -5.24 7.75
N ASN A 158 14.19 -5.82 6.57
CA ASN A 158 13.36 -5.68 5.37
C ASN A 158 13.08 -4.21 4.97
N ASN A 159 13.89 -3.27 5.45
CA ASN A 159 13.64 -1.84 5.26
C ASN A 159 14.34 -1.33 4.01
N ILE A 160 13.71 -1.59 2.86
CA ILE A 160 14.26 -1.27 1.53
C ILE A 160 14.24 0.24 1.19
N PHE A 161 13.56 1.05 2.00
CA PHE A 161 13.38 2.50 1.79
C PHE A 161 13.97 3.37 2.90
N GLY A 162 14.73 2.80 3.85
CA GLY A 162 15.32 3.57 4.96
C GLY A 162 14.28 4.27 5.86
N GLN A 163 13.07 3.73 5.98
CA GLN A 163 11.98 4.38 6.71
C GLN A 163 12.29 4.48 8.21
N TRP A 164 12.18 5.69 8.74
CA TRP A 164 12.31 5.98 10.17
C TRP A 164 11.04 5.62 10.95
N CYS A 165 11.21 5.36 12.23
CA CYS A 165 10.12 5.29 13.20
C CYS A 165 10.58 5.91 14.53
N PHE A 166 9.63 6.42 15.32
CA PHE A 166 9.92 7.30 16.48
C PHE A 166 9.43 6.72 17.81
N ARG A 167 8.96 5.47 17.82
CA ARG A 167 8.61 4.74 19.05
C ARG A 167 9.79 3.86 19.43
N GLN A 168 10.23 3.90 20.68
CA GLN A 168 11.33 3.04 21.11
C GLN A 168 11.02 1.56 20.83
N GLY A 169 11.98 0.83 20.26
CA GLY A 169 11.83 -0.58 19.91
C GLY A 169 11.05 -0.86 18.61
N CYS A 170 10.76 0.16 17.81
CA CYS A 170 10.09 0.00 16.51
C CYS A 170 11.03 -0.49 15.40
N GLY A 171 12.34 -0.52 15.64
CA GLY A 171 13.32 -0.82 14.63
C GLY A 171 14.74 -1.05 15.17
N VAL A 172 15.71 -0.73 14.30
CA VAL A 172 17.14 -0.86 14.58
C VAL A 172 17.71 0.52 14.87
N VAL A 173 18.38 0.66 16.01
CA VAL A 173 19.06 1.90 16.39
C VAL A 173 20.23 2.18 15.43
N PRO A 174 20.30 3.36 14.80
CA PRO A 174 21.44 3.73 13.96
C PRO A 174 22.73 3.84 14.77
N LYS A 175 23.85 3.41 14.19
CA LYS A 175 25.17 3.52 14.82
C LYS A 175 25.57 4.98 15.05
N GLU A 176 25.23 5.85 14.12
CA GLU A 176 25.59 7.29 14.12
C GLU A 176 24.41 8.19 14.49
N ARG A 177 23.46 7.69 15.31
CA ARG A 177 22.31 8.49 15.73
C ARG A 177 22.78 9.67 16.60
N PRO A 178 22.46 10.93 16.24
CA PRO A 178 22.83 12.09 17.04
C PRO A 178 22.32 11.99 18.49
N ALA A 179 23.07 12.54 19.43
CA ALA A 179 22.66 12.61 20.83
C ALA A 179 21.28 13.28 20.95
N GLY A 180 20.37 12.67 21.71
CA GLY A 180 19.00 13.17 21.91
C GLY A 180 17.99 12.82 20.82
N ALA A 181 18.42 12.36 19.64
CA ALA A 181 17.50 11.89 18.61
C ALA A 181 16.84 10.57 19.05
N ARG A 182 15.53 10.38 18.82
CA ARG A 182 14.78 9.18 19.23
C ARG A 182 14.36 8.27 18.07
N HIS A 183 14.80 8.57 16.85
CA HIS A 183 14.43 7.80 15.68
C HIS A 183 15.20 6.47 15.62
N GLU A 184 14.52 5.42 15.14
CA GLU A 184 15.09 4.13 14.79
C GLU A 184 14.80 3.84 13.31
N VAL A 185 15.61 2.99 12.66
CA VAL A 185 15.30 2.49 11.32
C VAL A 185 14.28 1.38 11.45
N ARG A 186 13.06 1.62 10.98
CA ARG A 186 11.91 0.72 11.17
C ARG A 186 12.22 -0.71 10.75
N LYS A 187 11.79 -1.68 11.56
CA LYS A 187 11.79 -3.09 11.19
C LYS A 187 10.43 -3.49 10.62
N PHE A 188 10.48 -4.26 9.53
CA PHE A 188 9.31 -4.81 8.87
C PHE A 188 9.36 -6.34 8.84
N ASP A 189 8.19 -6.96 8.94
CA ASP A 189 8.05 -8.41 8.84
C ASP A 189 8.37 -8.91 7.44
N SER A 190 8.13 -8.07 6.41
CA SER A 190 8.44 -8.36 5.02
C SER A 190 8.77 -7.10 4.21
N VAL A 191 9.42 -7.28 3.05
CA VAL A 191 9.63 -6.18 2.08
C VAL A 191 8.30 -5.64 1.56
N SER A 192 7.27 -6.49 1.46
CA SER A 192 5.91 -6.09 1.12
C SER A 192 5.34 -5.07 2.12
N ASP A 193 5.57 -5.27 3.42
CA ASP A 193 5.14 -4.31 4.44
C ASP A 193 5.91 -2.99 4.36
N ALA A 194 7.20 -3.04 4.02
CA ALA A 194 8.00 -1.86 3.78
C ALA A 194 7.46 -1.05 2.59
N ILE A 195 7.15 -1.72 1.46
CA ILE A 195 6.55 -1.11 0.26
C ILE A 195 5.19 -0.49 0.57
N ARG A 196 4.31 -1.22 1.26
CA ARG A 196 3.00 -0.72 1.71
C ARG A 196 3.14 0.55 2.54
N SER A 197 4.06 0.54 3.50
CA SER A 197 4.35 1.69 4.37
C SER A 197 4.91 2.88 3.58
N TYR A 198 5.82 2.64 2.64
CA TYR A 198 6.42 3.67 1.78
C TYR A 198 5.36 4.36 0.90
N ILE A 199 4.53 3.58 0.19
CA ILE A 199 3.43 4.11 -0.64
C ILE A 199 2.47 4.91 0.23
N HIS A 200 2.11 4.37 1.39
CA HIS A 200 1.24 5.04 2.34
C HIS A 200 1.80 6.40 2.79
N ASN A 201 3.08 6.44 3.15
CA ASN A 201 3.77 7.66 3.59
C ASN A 201 3.75 8.77 2.53
N LEU A 202 4.03 8.46 1.27
CA LEU A 202 3.93 9.45 0.17
C LEU A 202 2.48 9.95 -0.01
N ASN A 203 1.51 9.08 0.24
CA ASN A 203 0.10 9.41 0.11
C ASN A 203 -0.51 10.15 1.31
N SER A 204 0.07 10.08 2.50
CA SER A 204 -0.56 10.60 3.73
C SER A 204 0.25 11.65 4.48
N HIS A 205 1.57 11.67 4.35
CA HIS A 205 2.40 12.59 5.12
C HIS A 205 2.36 14.01 4.53
N TYR A 206 2.22 15.04 5.38
CA TYR A 206 2.01 16.42 4.95
C TYR A 206 3.14 16.97 4.06
N ARG A 207 4.39 16.55 4.31
CA ARG A 207 5.57 16.94 3.52
C ARG A 207 5.53 16.54 2.04
N TYR A 208 4.66 15.62 1.64
CA TYR A 208 4.49 15.19 0.25
C TYR A 208 3.25 15.81 -0.40
N GLY A 209 2.74 16.95 0.11
CA GLY A 209 1.64 17.71 -0.51
C GLY A 209 1.92 18.03 -1.98
N ASN A 210 3.07 18.63 -2.27
CA ASN A 210 3.49 18.96 -3.63
C ASN A 210 3.53 17.73 -4.57
N LEU A 211 4.00 16.57 -4.09
CA LEU A 211 3.98 15.34 -4.88
C LEU A 211 2.55 14.97 -5.30
N ARG A 212 1.59 15.09 -4.37
CA ARG A 212 0.18 14.77 -4.63
C ARG A 212 -0.47 15.80 -5.54
N GLU A 213 -0.15 17.08 -5.40
CA GLU A 213 -0.62 18.16 -6.28
C GLU A 213 -0.14 17.95 -7.73
N ILE A 214 1.14 17.64 -7.94
CA ILE A 214 1.67 17.30 -9.27
C ILE A 214 0.88 16.12 -9.86
N ARG A 215 0.71 15.05 -9.08
CA ARG A 215 -0.07 13.87 -9.49
C ARG A 215 -1.52 14.21 -9.85
N GLN A 216 -2.17 15.04 -9.05
CA GLN A 216 -3.54 15.49 -9.31
C GLN A 216 -3.62 16.30 -10.61
N SER A 217 -2.66 17.19 -10.86
CA SER A 217 -2.58 17.96 -12.11
C SER A 217 -2.43 17.05 -13.34
N LEU A 218 -1.56 16.02 -13.27
CA LEU A 218 -1.41 15.04 -14.34
C LEU A 218 -2.72 14.30 -14.63
N ARG A 219 -3.43 13.86 -13.57
CA ARG A 219 -4.73 13.19 -13.70
C ARG A 219 -5.77 14.09 -14.37
N GLN A 220 -5.86 15.36 -13.98
CA GLN A 220 -6.80 16.32 -14.58
C GLN A 220 -6.51 16.57 -16.06
N LYS A 221 -5.24 16.52 -16.47
CA LYS A 221 -4.80 16.63 -17.87
C LYS A 221 -4.94 15.33 -18.66
N GLY A 222 -5.43 14.24 -18.05
CA GLY A 222 -5.46 12.91 -18.67
C GLY A 222 -4.08 12.32 -18.96
N GLN A 223 -3.03 12.86 -18.34
CA GLN A 223 -1.65 12.40 -18.52
C GLN A 223 -1.37 11.19 -17.62
N ALA A 224 -0.48 10.32 -18.09
CA ALA A 224 0.03 9.23 -17.27
C ALA A 224 0.78 9.78 -16.06
N VAL A 225 0.59 9.14 -14.90
CA VAL A 225 1.33 9.49 -13.68
C VAL A 225 2.66 8.76 -13.76
N GLU A 226 3.65 9.42 -14.33
CA GLU A 226 4.99 8.87 -14.58
C GLU A 226 6.00 9.32 -13.52
N GLY A 227 7.13 8.63 -13.51
CA GLY A 227 8.17 8.83 -12.48
C GLY A 227 8.87 10.19 -12.57
N ASP A 228 9.10 10.75 -13.77
CA ASP A 228 9.95 11.94 -13.93
C ASP A 228 9.33 13.19 -13.34
N GLU A 229 8.01 13.31 -13.46
CA GLU A 229 7.22 14.45 -13.03
C GLU A 229 7.08 14.47 -11.50
N LEU A 230 6.88 13.30 -10.88
CA LEU A 230 6.69 13.22 -9.42
C LEU A 230 7.98 13.44 -8.63
N VAL A 231 9.14 13.36 -9.26
CA VAL A 231 10.45 13.49 -8.58
C VAL A 231 10.61 14.87 -7.93
N ASP A 232 10.04 15.92 -8.53
CA ASP A 232 10.07 17.28 -7.94
C ASP A 232 9.27 17.36 -6.62
N GLY A 233 8.32 16.44 -6.41
CA GLY A 233 7.58 16.29 -5.16
C GLY A 233 8.38 15.67 -4.01
N LEU A 234 9.60 15.17 -4.25
CA LEU A 234 10.41 14.43 -3.27
C LEU A 234 11.41 15.29 -2.48
N MET A 235 11.29 16.61 -2.55
CA MET A 235 12.20 17.57 -1.91
C MET A 235 12.41 17.35 -0.41
N PHE A 236 11.43 16.76 0.27
CA PHE A 236 11.46 16.46 1.70
C PHE A 236 11.76 15.00 2.03
N TYR A 237 12.04 14.16 1.04
CA TYR A 237 12.37 12.76 1.26
C TYR A 237 13.77 12.61 1.87
N SER A 238 14.72 13.47 1.46
CA SER A 238 16.10 13.46 1.93
C SER A 238 16.52 14.85 2.41
N GLU A 239 17.38 14.89 3.44
CA GLU A 239 18.05 16.11 3.90
C GLU A 239 18.93 16.74 2.82
N ARG A 240 19.32 15.98 1.79
CA ARG A 240 20.07 16.46 0.61
C ARG A 240 19.23 17.27 -0.37
N ARG A 241 17.91 17.38 -0.17
CA ARG A 241 17.03 18.29 -0.92
C ARG A 241 17.16 18.11 -2.43
N GLN A 242 17.45 19.20 -3.16
CA GLN A 242 17.53 19.21 -4.63
C GLN A 242 18.53 18.20 -5.19
N LYS A 243 19.66 17.99 -4.50
CA LYS A 243 20.66 16.99 -4.91
C LYS A 243 20.08 15.57 -4.92
N TYR A 244 19.14 15.28 -4.02
CA TYR A 244 18.44 13.99 -4.01
C TYR A 244 17.51 13.85 -5.21
N VAL A 245 16.72 14.89 -5.50
CA VAL A 245 15.80 14.93 -6.66
C VAL A 245 16.56 14.71 -7.97
N GLU A 246 17.69 15.38 -8.15
CA GLU A 246 18.56 15.22 -9.34
C GLU A 246 19.13 13.79 -9.45
N GLU A 247 19.53 13.20 -8.33
CA GLU A 247 20.04 11.84 -8.28
C GLU A 247 18.97 10.82 -8.67
N ILE A 248 17.76 10.92 -8.11
CA ILE A 248 16.63 10.05 -8.48
C ILE A 248 16.29 10.21 -9.96
N ARG A 249 16.24 11.44 -10.49
CA ARG A 249 15.98 11.68 -11.91
C ARG A 249 17.04 11.03 -12.79
N SER A 250 18.32 11.11 -12.41
CA SER A 250 19.41 10.42 -13.11
C SER A 250 19.23 8.90 -13.10
N MET A 251 18.90 8.33 -11.93
CA MET A 251 18.69 6.90 -11.78
C MET A 251 17.46 6.41 -12.56
N ILE A 252 16.38 7.18 -12.69
CA ILE A 252 15.23 6.84 -13.56
C ILE A 252 15.67 6.73 -15.02
N ARG A 253 16.47 7.69 -15.52
CA ARG A 253 17.01 7.61 -16.89
C ARG A 253 17.87 6.36 -17.10
N GLN A 254 18.72 6.04 -16.12
CA GLN A 254 19.55 4.83 -16.16
C GLN A 254 18.71 3.55 -16.14
N LEU A 255 17.66 3.48 -15.30
CA LEU A 255 16.74 2.36 -15.23
C LEU A 255 16.05 2.12 -16.58
N ARG A 256 15.52 3.18 -17.21
CA ARG A 256 14.87 3.07 -18.52
C ARG A 256 15.83 2.59 -19.59
N PHE A 257 17.06 3.10 -19.59
CA PHE A 257 18.10 2.60 -20.50
C PHE A 257 18.36 1.11 -20.27
N PHE A 258 18.55 0.70 -19.01
CA PHE A 258 18.78 -0.69 -18.63
C PHE A 258 17.64 -1.63 -19.06
N GLN A 259 16.38 -1.24 -18.83
CA GLN A 259 15.21 -2.02 -19.23
C GLN A 259 15.08 -2.15 -20.75
N ARG A 260 15.37 -1.08 -21.52
CA ARG A 260 15.38 -1.15 -22.99
C ARG A 260 16.43 -2.13 -23.51
N GLN A 261 17.62 -2.17 -22.90
CA GLN A 261 18.66 -3.13 -23.29
C GLN A 261 18.23 -4.57 -22.99
N ARG A 262 17.61 -4.82 -21.82
CA ARG A 262 17.05 -6.13 -21.46
C ARG A 262 15.99 -6.59 -22.46
N PHE A 263 15.02 -5.74 -22.78
CA PHE A 263 13.94 -6.08 -23.72
C PHE A 263 14.48 -6.42 -25.12
N ARG A 264 15.43 -5.62 -25.64
CA ARG A 264 16.07 -5.90 -26.94
C ARG A 264 16.75 -7.26 -26.98
N ILE A 265 17.49 -7.62 -25.92
CA ILE A 265 18.15 -8.93 -25.84
C ILE A 265 17.11 -10.06 -25.81
N SER A 266 16.04 -9.92 -25.01
CA SER A 266 14.99 -10.94 -24.94
C SER A 266 14.29 -11.16 -26.28
N GLN A 267 14.05 -10.10 -27.07
CA GLN A 267 13.48 -10.22 -28.43
C GLN A 267 14.44 -10.94 -29.38
N VAL A 268 15.72 -10.55 -29.40
CA VAL A 268 16.73 -11.22 -30.25
C VAL A 268 16.86 -12.71 -29.91
N VAL A 269 16.84 -13.07 -28.62
CA VAL A 269 16.89 -14.48 -28.20
C VAL A 269 15.64 -15.24 -28.66
N ALA A 270 14.45 -14.63 -28.50
CA ALA A 270 13.19 -15.24 -28.94
C ALA A 270 13.13 -15.44 -30.46
N ASP A 271 13.66 -14.49 -31.25
CA ASP A 271 13.70 -14.58 -32.71
C ASP A 271 14.76 -15.58 -33.24
N SER A 272 15.71 -15.98 -32.38
CA SER A 272 16.78 -16.92 -32.71
C SER A 272 16.54 -18.37 -32.23
N SER A 273 15.42 -18.60 -31.54
CA SER A 273 15.01 -19.91 -30.99
C SER A 273 13.87 -20.51 -31.81
#